data_AF-A0A645DPW6-F1
#
_entry.id   AF-A0A645DPW6-F1
#
_cell.length_a   1.000
_cell.length_b   1.000
_cell.length_c   1.000
_cell.angle_alpha   90.00
_cell.angle_beta   90.00
_cell.angle_gamma   90.00
#
_symmetry.space_group_name_H-M   'P 1'
#
loop_
_entity.id
_entity.type
_entity.pdbx_description
1 polymer ?
#
loop_
_entity_poly.entity_id
_entity_poly.type
_entity_poly.pdbx_seq_one_letter_code
_entity_poly.pdbx_strand_id
1 'polypeptide(L)'
;MNYILSQIRVLLGESKRDHYCFFEIVKKQNGESEQDYLYNVAKQDLRIEDLRRYGIQAILLNSYDEISNILKSVERGYLLKNIFISGSLAECESPWNNENVNFFTHSLAKELVKNNYQIISGFGLGIGSTIINGALEEIMESKYKHVNEHLCLRPFPQIISGSISRDQLWKKYREDMIAQSGIAIFIFGNKKKSDTVVIADGMLQEFDIAKSLGKIIIPVGSTGGAAAIILNKVRDNIKDYPYLVEHLNNLATEIDKDKLVKLISTIVRKQQII
;
A
#
# COMPACT_ATOMS: atom_id res chain seq x y z
N MET A 1 -20.20 -14.42 28.20
CA MET A 1 -19.61 -14.79 26.90
C MET A 1 -20.10 -16.16 26.42
N ASN A 2 -19.99 -17.23 27.21
CA ASN A 2 -20.42 -18.59 26.82
C ASN A 2 -21.90 -18.69 26.39
N TYR A 3 -22.80 -17.94 27.04
CA TYR A 3 -24.21 -17.85 26.64
C TYR A 3 -24.38 -17.30 25.21
N ILE A 4 -23.67 -16.22 24.86
CA ILE A 4 -23.73 -15.59 23.54
C ILE A 4 -23.13 -16.52 22.47
N LEU A 5 -21.98 -17.15 22.77
CA LEU A 5 -21.33 -18.11 21.86
C LEU A 5 -22.19 -19.35 21.60
N SER A 6 -22.92 -19.81 22.62
CA SER A 6 -23.86 -20.93 22.48
C SER A 6 -25.00 -20.62 21.51
N GLN A 7 -25.53 -19.40 21.52
CA GLN A 7 -26.58 -18.97 20.58
C GLN A 7 -26.05 -18.75 19.17
N ILE A 8 -24.84 -18.20 19.04
CA ILE A 8 -24.17 -18.00 17.75
C ILE A 8 -23.91 -19.34 17.05
N ARG A 9 -23.54 -20.40 17.79
CA ARG A 9 -23.34 -21.74 17.23
C ARG A 9 -24.60 -22.33 16.59
N VAL A 10 -25.76 -22.11 17.21
CA VAL A 10 -27.05 -22.57 16.69
C VAL A 10 -27.38 -21.86 15.36
N LEU A 11 -26.96 -20.61 15.22
CA LEU A 11 -27.19 -19.78 14.03
C LEU A 11 -26.19 -20.04 12.90
N LEU A 12 -24.94 -20.43 13.20
CA LEU A 12 -23.86 -20.56 12.21
C LEU A 12 -23.80 -21.91 11.47
N GLY A 13 -24.53 -22.94 11.92
CA GLY A 13 -24.62 -24.24 11.22
C GLY A 13 -23.26 -24.91 10.96
N GLU A 14 -23.05 -25.45 9.75
CA GLU A 14 -21.81 -26.13 9.33
C GLU A 14 -20.73 -25.19 8.76
N SER A 15 -21.05 -23.94 8.45
CA SER A 15 -20.10 -22.97 7.88
C SER A 15 -19.30 -22.27 8.99
N LYS A 16 -18.36 -22.99 9.61
CA LYS A 16 -17.43 -22.41 10.58
C LYS A 16 -16.34 -21.64 9.86
N ARG A 17 -16.55 -20.33 9.64
CA ARG A 17 -15.42 -19.43 9.33
C ARG A 17 -14.50 -19.38 10.55
N ASP A 18 -13.20 -19.40 10.31
CA ASP A 18 -12.24 -19.21 11.39
C ASP A 18 -12.30 -17.78 11.91
N HIS A 19 -12.41 -17.66 13.23
CA HIS A 19 -12.31 -16.43 13.99
C HIS A 19 -11.07 -16.50 14.89
N TYR A 20 -10.56 -15.36 15.35
CA TYR A 20 -9.37 -15.31 16.20
C TYR A 20 -9.64 -14.52 17.48
N CYS A 21 -9.05 -14.96 18.59
CA CYS A 21 -9.17 -14.31 19.89
C CYS A 21 -7.81 -14.28 20.60
N PHE A 22 -7.35 -13.09 20.99
CA PHE A 22 -6.10 -12.95 21.75
C PHE A 22 -6.29 -13.26 23.23
N PHE A 23 -5.38 -14.02 23.81
CA PHE A 23 -5.30 -14.29 25.24
C PHE A 23 -3.87 -14.06 25.72
N GLU A 24 -3.70 -13.41 26.86
CA GLU A 24 -2.41 -13.43 27.55
C GLU A 24 -2.24 -14.78 28.24
N ILE A 25 -1.05 -15.37 28.14
CA ILE A 25 -0.68 -16.61 28.82
C ILE A 25 -0.80 -16.40 30.32
N VAL A 26 -1.40 -17.36 31.03
CA VAL A 26 -1.46 -17.33 32.49
C VAL A 26 -0.04 -17.34 33.06
N LYS A 27 0.30 -16.28 33.79
CA LYS A 27 1.57 -16.14 34.53
C LYS A 27 1.34 -16.40 36.00
N LYS A 28 2.30 -17.07 36.63
CA LYS A 28 2.29 -17.29 38.08
C LYS A 28 2.39 -15.96 38.81
N GLN A 29 1.46 -15.69 39.73
CA GLN A 29 1.44 -14.46 40.51
C GLN A 29 2.36 -14.56 41.74
N ASN A 30 2.82 -13.41 42.24
CA ASN A 30 3.63 -13.36 43.46
C ASN A 30 2.81 -13.87 44.66
N GLY A 31 3.31 -14.92 45.32
CA GLY A 31 2.63 -15.55 46.46
C GLY A 31 1.57 -16.58 46.08
N GLU A 32 1.37 -16.88 44.79
CA GLU A 32 0.46 -17.95 44.33
C GLU A 32 1.06 -19.34 44.58
N SER A 33 0.24 -20.27 45.07
CA SER A 33 0.66 -21.66 45.22
C SER A 33 0.85 -22.32 43.86
N GLU A 34 1.68 -23.36 43.79
CA GLU A 34 1.86 -24.11 42.54
C GLU A 34 0.55 -24.76 42.06
N GLN A 35 -0.31 -25.19 43.00
CA GLN A 35 -1.59 -25.80 42.68
C GLN A 35 -2.56 -24.80 42.04
N ASP A 36 -2.62 -23.57 42.55
CA ASP A 36 -3.49 -22.53 42.01
C ASP A 36 -3.03 -22.09 40.62
N TYR A 37 -1.71 -21.96 40.41
CA TYR A 37 -1.14 -21.65 39.11
C TYR A 37 -1.50 -22.73 38.07
N LEU A 38 -1.27 -24.00 38.39
CA LEU A 38 -1.60 -25.13 37.51
C LEU A 38 -3.11 -25.23 37.24
N TYR A 39 -3.95 -24.94 38.24
CA TYR A 39 -5.39 -24.85 38.06
C TYR A 39 -5.78 -23.76 37.05
N ASN A 40 -5.16 -22.58 37.14
CA ASN A 40 -5.42 -21.47 36.22
C ASN A 40 -4.96 -21.77 34.79
N VAL A 41 -3.81 -22.44 34.62
CA VAL A 41 -3.35 -22.93 33.31
C VAL A 41 -4.35 -23.93 32.72
N ALA A 42 -4.73 -24.97 33.47
CA ALA A 42 -5.70 -25.96 33.01
C ALA A 42 -7.06 -25.32 32.64
N LYS A 43 -7.48 -24.30 33.40
CA LYS A 43 -8.70 -23.53 33.11
C LYS A 43 -8.58 -22.71 31.82
N GLN A 44 -7.41 -22.14 31.52
CA GLN A 44 -7.16 -21.47 30.24
C GLN A 44 -7.22 -22.47 29.08
N ASP A 45 -6.59 -23.64 29.21
CA ASP A 45 -6.59 -24.68 28.18
C ASP A 45 -8.01 -25.16 27.86
N LEU A 46 -8.81 -25.47 28.88
CA LEU A 46 -10.23 -25.83 28.71
C LEU A 46 -11.03 -24.74 27.98
N ARG A 47 -10.71 -23.47 28.25
CA ARG A 47 -11.37 -22.34 27.58
C ARG A 47 -10.96 -22.23 26.11
N ILE A 48 -9.69 -22.50 25.78
CA ILE A 48 -9.20 -22.54 24.40
C ILE A 48 -9.87 -23.69 23.63
N GLU A 49 -9.95 -24.88 24.24
CA GLU A 49 -10.64 -26.02 23.65
C GLU A 49 -12.11 -25.73 23.38
N ASP A 50 -12.80 -25.06 24.31
CA ASP A 50 -14.20 -24.68 24.13
C ASP A 50 -14.35 -23.71 22.96
N LEU A 51 -13.54 -22.66 22.88
CA LEU A 51 -13.53 -21.70 21.76
C LEU A 51 -13.30 -22.35 20.40
N ARG A 52 -12.39 -23.32 20.33
CA ARG A 52 -12.11 -24.08 19.11
C ARG A 52 -13.36 -24.81 18.60
N ARG A 53 -14.25 -25.28 19.47
CA ARG A 53 -15.54 -25.90 19.08
C ARG A 53 -16.45 -24.93 18.34
N TYR A 54 -16.30 -23.63 18.60
CA TYR A 54 -17.01 -22.53 17.95
C TYR A 54 -16.29 -21.97 16.70
N GLY A 55 -15.17 -22.56 16.27
CA GLY A 55 -14.38 -22.03 15.16
C GLY A 55 -13.55 -20.79 15.53
N ILE A 56 -13.34 -20.55 16.83
CA ILE A 56 -12.52 -19.44 17.32
C ILE A 56 -11.15 -20.01 17.73
N GLN A 57 -10.11 -19.60 17.01
CA GLN A 57 -8.72 -19.92 17.28
C GLN A 57 -8.17 -18.94 18.34
N ALA A 58 -7.66 -19.47 19.44
CA ALA A 58 -7.01 -18.67 20.46
C ALA A 58 -5.54 -18.40 20.07
N ILE A 59 -5.13 -17.13 20.09
CA ILE A 59 -3.74 -16.71 19.91
C ILE A 59 -3.20 -16.32 21.29
N LEU A 60 -2.23 -17.09 21.78
CA LEU A 60 -1.60 -16.86 23.08
C LEU A 60 -0.47 -15.84 22.95
N LEU A 61 -0.49 -14.82 23.82
CA LEU A 61 0.46 -13.72 23.89
C LEU A 61 1.21 -13.76 25.22
N ASN A 62 2.46 -13.31 25.26
CA ASN A 62 3.17 -13.14 26.52
C ASN A 62 2.69 -11.88 27.25
N SER A 63 2.26 -10.84 26.55
CA SER A 63 1.63 -9.64 27.11
C SER A 63 0.57 -9.11 26.15
N TYR A 64 -0.50 -8.51 26.67
CA TYR A 64 -1.44 -7.75 25.84
C TYR A 64 -0.81 -6.57 25.09
N ASP A 65 0.38 -6.10 25.49
CA ASP A 65 1.13 -5.09 24.73
C ASP A 65 1.49 -5.55 23.31
N GLU A 66 1.59 -6.86 23.08
CA GLU A 66 1.87 -7.46 21.77
C GLU A 66 0.75 -7.20 20.76
N ILE A 67 -0.50 -7.00 21.21
CA ILE A 67 -1.65 -6.72 20.34
C ILE A 67 -1.34 -5.51 19.45
N SER A 68 -0.75 -4.46 20.01
CA SER A 68 -0.41 -3.24 19.25
C SER A 68 0.57 -3.55 18.10
N ASN A 69 1.54 -4.43 18.32
CA ASN A 69 2.51 -4.82 17.30
C ASN A 69 1.90 -5.71 16.22
N ILE A 70 0.99 -6.61 16.61
CA ILE A 70 0.23 -7.44 15.68
C ILE A 70 -0.64 -6.55 14.79
N LEU A 71 -1.40 -5.62 15.37
CA LEU A 71 -2.26 -4.70 14.61
C LEU A 71 -1.44 -3.82 13.65
N LYS A 72 -0.29 -3.30 14.08
CA LYS A 72 0.63 -2.57 13.18
C LYS A 72 1.15 -3.43 12.04
N SER A 73 1.40 -4.72 12.28
CA SER A 73 1.85 -5.66 11.25
C SER A 73 0.74 -5.96 10.24
N VAL A 74 -0.50 -6.13 10.72
CA VAL A 74 -1.69 -6.27 9.87
C VAL A 74 -1.93 -5.01 9.04
N GLU A 75 -1.88 -3.84 9.67
CA GLU A 75 -1.99 -2.54 8.99
C GLU A 75 -0.91 -2.40 7.91
N ARG A 76 0.34 -2.72 8.23
CA ARG A 76 1.45 -2.68 7.26
C ARG A 76 1.21 -3.64 6.10
N GLY A 77 0.77 -4.88 6.37
CA GLY A 77 0.44 -5.86 5.35
C GLY A 77 -0.67 -5.38 4.41
N TYR A 78 -1.72 -4.76 4.97
CA TYR A 78 -2.79 -4.13 4.22
C TYR A 78 -2.29 -2.97 3.36
N LEU A 79 -1.54 -2.03 3.95
CA LEU A 79 -1.01 -0.87 3.24
C LEU A 79 -0.08 -1.28 2.08
N LEU A 80 0.72 -2.33 2.24
CA LEU A 80 1.60 -2.84 1.18
C LEU A 80 0.85 -3.40 -0.05
N LYS A 81 -0.47 -3.65 0.06
CA LYS A 81 -1.33 -3.96 -1.09
C LYS A 81 -1.81 -2.71 -1.84
N ASN A 82 -1.66 -1.53 -1.25
CA ASN A 82 -2.12 -0.26 -1.78
C ASN A 82 -0.93 0.54 -2.31
N ILE A 83 -0.97 0.84 -3.60
CA ILE A 83 0.13 1.47 -4.35
C ILE A 83 -0.32 2.85 -4.80
N PHE A 84 0.33 3.88 -4.26
CA PHE A 84 0.18 5.23 -4.76
C PHE A 84 1.06 5.43 -6.01
N ILE A 85 0.46 5.84 -7.12
CA ILE A 85 1.19 6.20 -8.34
C ILE A 85 1.18 7.72 -8.50
N SER A 86 2.37 8.32 -8.33
CA SER A 86 2.65 9.72 -8.58
C SER A 86 3.26 9.88 -9.96
N GLY A 87 2.68 10.75 -10.77
CA GLY A 87 3.22 11.06 -12.08
C GLY A 87 2.43 12.13 -12.82
N SER A 88 3.12 12.92 -13.63
CA SER A 88 2.51 13.86 -14.57
C SER A 88 3.40 14.04 -15.80
N LEU A 89 2.77 14.26 -16.95
CA LEU A 89 3.48 14.48 -18.19
C LEU A 89 2.72 15.51 -19.03
N ALA A 90 3.35 16.65 -19.28
CA ALA A 90 2.87 17.66 -20.23
C ALA A 90 3.45 17.42 -21.62
N GLU A 91 4.74 17.13 -21.71
CA GLU A 91 5.44 16.89 -22.98
C GLU A 91 6.39 15.71 -22.85
N CYS A 92 6.48 14.90 -23.91
CA CYS A 92 7.39 13.77 -23.99
C CYS A 92 8.79 14.23 -24.39
N GLU A 93 9.80 13.59 -23.80
CA GLU A 93 11.20 13.74 -24.20
C GLU A 93 11.76 12.38 -24.62
N SER A 94 12.60 12.37 -25.65
CA SER A 94 13.25 11.14 -26.15
C SER A 94 13.99 10.42 -25.01
N PRO A 95 13.90 9.07 -24.90
CA PRO A 95 13.35 8.11 -25.87
C PRO A 95 11.84 7.88 -25.76
N TRP A 96 11.15 8.61 -24.88
CA TRP A 96 9.71 8.48 -24.69
C TRP A 96 8.94 9.27 -25.73
N ASN A 97 7.83 8.70 -26.18
CA ASN A 97 6.84 9.35 -27.03
C ASN A 97 5.44 9.01 -26.49
N ASN A 98 4.40 9.67 -26.98
CA ASN A 98 3.05 9.49 -26.45
C ASN A 98 2.58 8.01 -26.49
N GLU A 99 2.89 7.28 -27.56
CA GLU A 99 2.51 5.87 -27.71
C GLU A 99 3.21 4.99 -26.66
N ASN A 100 4.51 5.17 -26.49
CA ASN A 100 5.33 4.40 -25.55
C ASN A 100 5.00 4.73 -24.09
N VAL A 101 4.72 6.00 -23.79
CA VAL A 101 4.23 6.42 -22.46
C VAL A 101 2.89 5.76 -22.18
N ASN A 102 1.93 5.87 -23.10
CA ASN A 102 0.59 5.32 -22.91
C ASN A 102 0.63 3.79 -22.72
N PHE A 103 1.45 3.10 -23.52
CA PHE A 103 1.65 1.66 -23.36
C PHE A 103 2.24 1.31 -21.99
N PHE A 104 3.28 2.02 -21.56
CA PHE A 104 3.95 1.75 -20.29
C PHE A 104 3.02 1.98 -19.09
N THR A 105 2.37 3.14 -19.02
CA THR A 105 1.48 3.51 -17.91
C THR A 105 0.25 2.60 -17.84
N HIS A 106 -0.31 2.25 -19.00
CA HIS A 106 -1.39 1.26 -19.10
C HIS A 106 -0.93 -0.12 -18.60
N SER A 107 0.17 -0.64 -19.14
CA SER A 107 0.66 -1.98 -18.83
C SER A 107 1.10 -2.10 -17.36
N LEU A 108 1.69 -1.05 -16.80
CA LEU A 108 2.02 -0.99 -15.38
C LEU A 108 0.77 -1.11 -14.52
N ALA A 109 -0.27 -0.32 -14.81
CA ALA A 109 -1.51 -0.37 -14.06
C ALA A 109 -2.20 -1.73 -14.18
N LYS A 110 -2.27 -2.27 -15.40
CA LYS A 110 -2.84 -3.59 -15.69
C LYS A 110 -2.11 -4.68 -14.88
N GLU A 111 -0.78 -4.71 -14.92
CA GLU A 111 0.02 -5.71 -14.21
C GLU A 111 -0.11 -5.60 -12.68
N LEU A 112 -0.18 -4.39 -12.12
CA LEU A 112 -0.38 -4.22 -10.68
C LEU A 112 -1.75 -4.75 -10.24
N VAL A 113 -2.82 -4.38 -10.95
CA VAL A 113 -4.17 -4.90 -10.66
C VAL A 113 -4.24 -6.40 -10.88
N LYS A 114 -3.54 -6.94 -11.90
CA LYS A 114 -3.45 -8.37 -12.16
C LYS A 114 -2.96 -9.14 -10.94
N ASN A 115 -2.02 -8.56 -10.20
CA ASN A 115 -1.43 -9.10 -8.98
C ASN A 115 -2.19 -8.73 -7.69
N ASN A 116 -3.46 -8.32 -7.80
CA ASN A 116 -4.36 -7.98 -6.69
C ASN A 116 -3.88 -6.80 -5.83
N TYR A 117 -3.20 -5.83 -6.43
CA TYR A 117 -2.91 -4.54 -5.80
C TYR A 117 -4.05 -3.55 -6.03
N GLN A 118 -4.21 -2.61 -5.11
CA GLN A 118 -5.05 -1.42 -5.29
C GLN A 118 -4.18 -0.26 -5.76
N ILE A 119 -4.59 0.42 -6.83
CA ILE A 119 -3.94 1.64 -7.31
C ILE A 119 -4.65 2.85 -6.72
N ILE A 120 -3.88 3.73 -6.07
CA ILE A 120 -4.31 5.05 -5.61
C ILE A 120 -3.67 6.10 -6.52
N SER A 121 -4.46 6.98 -7.13
CA SER A 121 -3.93 8.00 -8.04
C SER A 121 -4.58 9.37 -7.83
N GLY A 122 -3.74 10.41 -7.90
CA GLY A 122 -4.16 11.81 -7.92
C GLY A 122 -4.73 12.29 -9.27
N PHE A 123 -4.87 11.38 -10.25
CA PHE A 123 -5.25 11.69 -11.62
C PHE A 123 -4.31 12.70 -12.29
N GLY A 124 -3.02 12.36 -12.32
CA GLY A 124 -1.99 13.22 -12.90
C GLY A 124 -2.24 13.51 -14.39
N LEU A 125 -2.03 14.75 -14.79
CA LEU A 125 -2.21 15.19 -16.18
C LEU A 125 -1.30 14.38 -17.13
N GLY A 126 -1.87 13.96 -18.27
CA GLY A 126 -1.14 13.29 -19.34
C GLY A 126 -0.92 11.78 -19.16
N ILE A 127 -1.01 11.25 -17.93
CA ILE A 127 -0.84 9.80 -17.67
C ILE A 127 -2.01 9.17 -16.90
N GLY A 128 -2.82 9.98 -16.21
CA GLY A 128 -3.90 9.50 -15.35
C GLY A 128 -4.93 8.65 -16.10
N SER A 129 -5.36 9.09 -17.28
CA SER A 129 -6.34 8.34 -18.10
C SER A 129 -5.82 6.97 -18.52
N THR A 130 -4.54 6.86 -18.87
CA THR A 130 -3.94 5.57 -19.28
C THR A 130 -3.77 4.59 -18.12
N ILE A 131 -3.45 5.10 -16.92
CA ILE A 131 -3.42 4.29 -15.69
C ILE A 131 -4.82 3.75 -15.38
N ILE A 132 -5.84 4.61 -15.47
CA ILE A 132 -7.24 4.19 -15.28
C ILE A 132 -7.63 3.12 -16.27
N ASN A 133 -7.35 3.32 -17.56
CA ASN A 133 -7.72 2.37 -18.60
C ASN A 133 -7.07 1.00 -18.38
N GLY A 134 -5.76 0.96 -18.05
CA GLY A 134 -5.07 -0.30 -17.77
C GLY A 134 -5.61 -1.02 -16.54
N ALA A 135 -5.94 -0.27 -15.48
CA ALA A 135 -6.58 -0.84 -14.30
C ALA A 135 -7.97 -1.39 -14.62
N LEU A 136 -8.81 -0.60 -15.31
CA LEU A 136 -10.17 -1.00 -15.67
C LEU A 136 -10.20 -2.21 -16.61
N GLU A 137 -9.29 -2.28 -17.57
CA GLU A 137 -9.19 -3.43 -18.49
C GLU A 137 -9.05 -4.74 -17.72
N GLU A 138 -8.08 -4.84 -16.80
CA GLU A 138 -7.91 -6.03 -15.96
C GLU A 138 -9.10 -6.30 -15.02
N ILE A 139 -9.70 -5.24 -14.47
CA ILE A 139 -10.88 -5.39 -13.59
C ILE A 139 -12.06 -5.99 -14.38
N MET A 140 -12.30 -5.51 -15.60
CA MET A 140 -13.42 -5.95 -16.43
C MET A 140 -13.18 -7.32 -17.06
N GLU A 141 -11.93 -7.70 -17.34
CA GLU A 141 -11.56 -9.03 -17.83
C GLU A 141 -11.70 -10.11 -16.73
N SER A 142 -11.64 -9.73 -15.45
CA SER A 142 -11.72 -10.65 -14.31
C SER A 142 -13.13 -10.74 -13.72
N LYS A 143 -13.62 -11.96 -13.51
CA LYS A 143 -14.93 -12.21 -12.89
C LYS A 143 -15.03 -11.78 -11.41
N TYR A 144 -13.88 -11.66 -10.73
CA TYR A 144 -13.82 -11.52 -9.26
C TYR A 144 -13.19 -10.22 -8.78
N LYS A 145 -12.88 -9.28 -9.68
CA LYS A 145 -12.29 -7.99 -9.31
C LYS A 145 -13.32 -6.89 -9.40
N HIS A 146 -13.31 -5.99 -8.42
CA HIS A 146 -14.20 -4.85 -8.40
C HIS A 146 -13.43 -3.52 -8.37
N VAL A 147 -14.03 -2.48 -8.95
CA VAL A 147 -13.37 -1.16 -9.08
C VAL A 147 -13.01 -0.57 -7.73
N ASN A 148 -13.91 -0.65 -6.75
CA ASN A 148 -13.70 -0.14 -5.40
C ASN A 148 -12.57 -0.85 -4.63
N GLU A 149 -12.21 -2.08 -5.03
CA GLU A 149 -11.13 -2.87 -4.40
C GLU A 149 -9.77 -2.56 -5.04
N HIS A 150 -9.74 -2.25 -6.34
CA HIS A 150 -8.50 -2.15 -7.12
C HIS A 150 -8.14 -0.75 -7.61
N LEU A 151 -9.06 0.23 -7.53
CA LEU A 151 -8.82 1.59 -8.02
C LEU A 151 -9.43 2.64 -7.10
N CYS A 152 -8.59 3.52 -6.56
CA CYS A 152 -8.98 4.68 -5.77
C CYS A 152 -8.50 5.97 -6.46
N LEU A 153 -9.45 6.77 -6.97
CA LEU A 153 -9.15 8.02 -7.66
C LEU A 153 -9.40 9.21 -6.74
N ARG A 154 -8.40 10.09 -6.64
CA ARG A 154 -8.40 11.28 -5.79
C ARG A 154 -7.98 12.51 -6.62
N PRO A 155 -8.81 12.97 -7.57
CA PRO A 155 -8.46 14.12 -8.40
C PRO A 155 -8.36 15.38 -7.54
N PHE A 156 -7.35 16.21 -7.82
CA PHE A 156 -7.17 17.46 -7.09
C PHE A 156 -8.28 18.47 -7.40
N PRO A 157 -8.85 19.14 -6.38
CA PRO A 157 -9.87 20.16 -6.58
C PRO A 157 -9.28 21.36 -7.34
N GLN A 158 -9.91 21.71 -8.46
CA GLN A 158 -9.47 22.82 -9.33
C GLN A 158 -10.03 24.15 -8.88
N ILE A 159 -11.30 24.16 -8.46
CA ILE A 159 -12.03 25.34 -7.98
C ILE A 159 -12.05 25.29 -6.45
N ILE A 160 -11.62 26.38 -5.83
CA ILE A 160 -11.65 26.53 -4.37
C ILE A 160 -12.73 27.53 -4.05
N SER A 161 -13.76 27.05 -3.35
CA SER A 161 -14.94 27.83 -2.96
C SER A 161 -15.04 28.05 -1.45
N GLY A 162 -14.04 27.60 -0.68
CA GLY A 162 -14.00 27.68 0.78
C GLY A 162 -12.94 28.65 1.32
N SER A 163 -12.89 28.77 2.64
CA SER A 163 -11.96 29.65 3.37
C SER A 163 -10.55 29.08 3.55
N ILE A 164 -10.35 27.78 3.30
CA ILE A 164 -9.04 27.13 3.38
C ILE A 164 -8.24 27.48 2.12
N SER A 165 -6.98 27.89 2.31
CA SER A 165 -6.09 28.17 1.18
C SER A 165 -5.84 26.93 0.33
N ARG A 166 -5.60 27.13 -0.97
CA ARG A 166 -5.27 26.06 -1.94
C ARG A 166 -4.18 25.13 -1.41
N ASP A 167 -3.10 25.73 -0.95
CA ASP A 167 -1.89 25.01 -0.59
C ASP A 167 -2.11 24.15 0.66
N GLN A 168 -2.82 24.66 1.67
CA GLN A 168 -3.17 23.89 2.86
C GLN A 168 -4.12 22.73 2.50
N LEU A 169 -5.14 22.98 1.68
CA LEU A 169 -6.09 21.95 1.28
C LEU A 169 -5.38 20.85 0.48
N TRP A 170 -4.56 21.23 -0.50
CA TRP A 170 -3.82 20.29 -1.34
C TRP A 170 -2.77 19.50 -0.57
N LYS A 171 -2.08 20.13 0.39
CA LYS A 171 -1.14 19.44 1.26
C LYS A 171 -1.84 18.35 2.06
N LYS A 172 -2.92 18.71 2.78
CA LYS A 172 -3.69 17.74 3.57
C LYS A 172 -4.26 16.63 2.69
N TYR A 173 -4.77 16.99 1.50
CA TYR A 173 -5.30 16.01 0.56
C TYR A 173 -4.23 15.00 0.08
N ARG A 174 -2.99 15.45 -0.16
CA ARG A 174 -1.85 14.56 -0.46
C ARG A 174 -1.51 13.66 0.71
N GLU A 175 -1.43 14.21 1.93
CA GLU A 175 -1.15 13.45 3.14
C GLU A 175 -2.17 12.33 3.34
N ASP A 176 -3.47 12.65 3.27
CA ASP A 176 -4.56 11.69 3.42
C ASP A 176 -4.53 10.60 2.32
N MET A 177 -4.24 10.99 1.08
CA MET A 177 -4.15 10.06 -0.06
C MET A 177 -2.96 9.11 0.06
N ILE A 178 -1.76 9.64 0.39
CA ILE A 178 -0.54 8.84 0.50
C ILE A 178 -0.59 7.95 1.75
N ALA A 179 -1.22 8.40 2.84
CA ALA A 179 -1.37 7.63 4.06
C ALA A 179 -2.04 6.26 3.83
N GLN A 180 -2.98 6.18 2.89
CA GLN A 180 -3.69 4.95 2.50
C GLN A 180 -2.84 3.94 1.71
N SER A 181 -1.61 4.31 1.33
CA SER A 181 -0.67 3.45 0.61
C SER A 181 0.47 2.93 1.50
N GLY A 182 1.07 1.81 1.13
CA GLY A 182 2.32 1.32 1.69
C GLY A 182 3.50 1.52 0.73
N ILE A 183 3.22 1.65 -0.57
CA ILE A 183 4.21 1.81 -1.63
C ILE A 183 3.84 3.04 -2.48
N ALA A 184 4.81 3.88 -2.78
CA ALA A 184 4.71 5.04 -3.65
C ALA A 184 5.65 4.88 -4.86
N ILE A 185 5.07 4.83 -6.06
CA ILE A 185 5.79 4.72 -7.33
C ILE A 185 5.79 6.10 -8.00
N PHE A 186 6.96 6.56 -8.43
CA PHE A 186 7.14 7.85 -9.10
C PHE A 186 7.58 7.64 -10.54
N ILE A 187 6.76 8.12 -11.49
CA ILE A 187 7.00 8.03 -12.94
C ILE A 187 6.84 9.40 -13.60
N PHE A 188 7.72 9.73 -14.53
CA PHE A 188 7.78 11.02 -15.22
C PHE A 188 7.84 12.19 -14.22
N GLY A 189 7.19 13.32 -14.54
CA GLY A 189 7.02 14.44 -13.62
C GLY A 189 7.45 15.77 -14.19
N ASN A 190 6.86 16.13 -15.33
CA ASN A 190 6.89 17.49 -15.83
C ASN A 190 5.47 18.04 -15.96
N LYS A 191 5.36 19.37 -16.01
CA LYS A 191 4.12 20.11 -16.17
C LYS A 191 4.34 21.33 -17.05
N LYS A 192 3.28 21.80 -17.69
CA LYS A 192 3.30 23.05 -18.44
C LYS A 192 3.05 24.22 -17.48
N LYS A 193 3.95 25.19 -17.47
CA LYS A 193 3.80 26.48 -16.79
C LYS A 193 3.94 27.58 -17.84
N SER A 194 2.81 28.19 -18.20
CA SER A 194 2.69 29.06 -19.39
C SER A 194 3.14 28.31 -20.65
N ASP A 195 4.17 28.78 -21.35
CA ASP A 195 4.69 28.14 -22.57
C ASP A 195 5.95 27.31 -22.34
N THR A 196 6.30 27.04 -21.08
CA THR A 196 7.49 26.27 -20.73
C THR A 196 7.15 24.98 -19.99
N VAL A 197 7.89 23.92 -20.29
CA VAL A 197 7.85 22.67 -19.54
C VAL A 197 8.78 22.82 -18.35
N VAL A 198 8.25 22.55 -17.16
CA VAL A 198 9.00 22.61 -15.90
C VAL A 198 8.76 21.34 -15.08
N ILE A 199 9.62 21.09 -14.10
CA ILE A 199 9.45 19.97 -13.17
C ILE A 199 8.13 20.10 -12.41
N ALA A 200 7.44 18.96 -12.23
CA ALA A 200 6.24 18.87 -11.43
C ALA A 200 6.58 18.87 -9.93
N ASP A 201 6.71 20.05 -9.34
CA ASP A 201 6.89 20.30 -7.90
C ASP A 201 5.95 19.48 -7.00
N GLY A 202 4.70 19.27 -7.38
CA GLY A 202 3.73 18.46 -6.65
C GLY A 202 4.22 17.04 -6.38
N MET A 203 4.93 16.43 -7.34
CA MET A 203 5.50 15.09 -7.15
C MET A 203 6.66 15.07 -6.15
N LEU A 204 7.45 16.15 -6.10
CA LEU A 204 8.51 16.28 -5.10
C LEU A 204 7.92 16.40 -3.70
N GLN A 205 6.82 17.15 -3.54
CA GLN A 205 6.08 17.21 -2.27
C GLN A 205 5.50 15.85 -1.89
N GLU A 206 4.96 15.10 -2.85
CA GLU A 206 4.45 13.75 -2.63
C GLU A 206 5.56 12.78 -2.22
N PHE A 207 6.77 12.91 -2.77
CA PHE A 207 7.95 12.18 -2.32
C PHE A 207 8.31 12.50 -0.87
N ASP A 208 8.35 13.78 -0.50
CA ASP A 208 8.70 14.19 0.87
C ASP A 208 7.64 13.67 1.88
N ILE A 209 6.35 13.73 1.51
CA ILE A 209 5.25 13.16 2.31
C ILE A 209 5.42 11.64 2.43
N ALA A 210 5.62 10.92 1.32
CA ALA A 210 5.79 9.47 1.32
C ALA A 210 7.00 9.05 2.17
N LYS A 211 8.11 9.79 2.11
CA LYS A 211 9.28 9.58 2.96
C LYS A 211 8.94 9.78 4.43
N SER A 212 8.26 10.86 4.78
CA SER A 212 7.88 11.17 6.17
C SER A 212 6.94 10.13 6.79
N LEU A 213 6.09 9.52 5.97
CA LEU A 213 5.14 8.47 6.38
C LEU A 213 5.75 7.05 6.30
N GLY A 214 7.05 6.93 6.01
CA GLY A 214 7.76 5.65 5.95
C GLY A 214 7.26 4.71 4.85
N LYS A 215 6.77 5.26 3.72
CA LYS A 215 6.33 4.46 2.59
C LYS A 215 7.54 3.85 1.85
N ILE A 216 7.35 2.70 1.23
CA ILE A 216 8.32 2.19 0.25
C ILE A 216 8.28 3.12 -0.96
N ILE A 217 9.42 3.62 -1.39
CA ILE A 217 9.55 4.57 -2.50
C ILE A 217 10.20 3.85 -3.68
N ILE A 218 9.59 3.91 -4.86
CA ILE A 218 10.12 3.33 -6.09
C ILE A 218 10.18 4.43 -7.16
N PRO A 219 11.32 5.11 -7.32
CA PRO A 219 11.48 6.14 -8.34
C PRO A 219 11.98 5.54 -9.64
N VAL A 220 11.21 5.71 -10.72
CA VAL A 220 11.54 5.18 -12.05
C VAL A 220 12.27 6.25 -12.85
N GLY A 221 13.51 6.53 -12.48
CA GLY A 221 14.27 7.66 -13.03
C GLY A 221 14.50 7.64 -14.54
N SER A 222 14.45 6.47 -15.19
CA SER A 222 14.52 6.34 -16.66
C SER A 222 13.35 7.01 -17.40
N THR A 223 12.28 7.36 -16.69
CA THR A 223 11.15 8.15 -17.21
C THR A 223 11.38 9.67 -17.16
N GLY A 224 12.51 10.13 -16.62
CA GLY A 224 12.87 11.56 -16.58
C GLY A 224 12.07 12.38 -15.55
N GLY A 225 12.07 13.71 -15.74
CA GLY A 225 11.29 14.65 -14.91
C GLY A 225 11.58 14.56 -13.41
N ALA A 226 10.53 14.72 -12.60
CA ALA A 226 10.63 14.64 -11.15
C ALA A 226 11.09 13.24 -10.67
N ALA A 227 10.70 12.16 -11.34
CA ALA A 227 11.11 10.80 -10.99
C ALA A 227 12.64 10.61 -11.05
N ALA A 228 13.31 11.20 -12.05
CA ALA A 228 14.78 11.19 -12.14
C ALA A 228 15.45 11.96 -10.98
N ILE A 229 14.88 13.12 -10.61
CA ILE A 229 15.36 13.90 -9.45
C ILE A 229 15.20 13.09 -8.16
N ILE A 230 14.05 12.43 -7.97
CA ILE A 230 13.79 11.59 -6.80
C ILE A 230 14.77 10.40 -6.76
N LEU A 231 15.04 9.75 -7.91
CA LEU A 231 16.02 8.67 -7.98
C LEU A 231 17.41 9.13 -7.54
N ASN A 232 17.85 10.32 -7.94
CA ASN A 232 19.13 10.88 -7.50
C ASN A 232 19.14 11.12 -5.98
N LYS A 233 18.08 11.71 -5.42
CA LYS A 233 17.95 11.86 -3.95
C LYS A 233 18.01 10.51 -3.22
N VAL A 234 17.36 9.48 -3.77
CA VAL A 234 17.38 8.11 -3.23
C VAL A 234 18.78 7.50 -3.33
N ARG A 235 19.48 7.69 -4.46
CA ARG A 235 20.85 7.21 -4.65
C ARG A 235 21.82 7.86 -3.66
N ASP A 236 21.71 9.17 -3.45
CA ASP A 236 22.55 9.90 -2.50
C ASP A 236 22.32 9.45 -1.04
N ASN A 237 21.12 8.91 -0.75
CA ASN A 237 20.71 8.44 0.57
C ASN A 237 20.41 6.93 0.58
N ILE A 238 21.14 6.14 -0.22
CA ILE A 238 20.79 4.72 -0.47
C ILE A 238 20.71 3.85 0.78
N LYS A 239 21.36 4.25 1.89
CA LYS A 239 21.28 3.57 3.19
C LYS A 239 19.84 3.52 3.74
N ASP A 240 19.02 4.51 3.42
CA ASP A 240 17.61 4.57 3.80
C ASP A 240 16.72 3.69 2.89
N TYR A 241 17.26 3.21 1.76
CA TYR A 241 16.54 2.48 0.72
C TYR A 241 17.25 1.16 0.34
N PRO A 242 17.57 0.27 1.31
CA PRO A 242 18.37 -0.92 1.04
C PRO A 242 17.76 -1.86 0.00
N TYR A 243 16.42 -1.88 -0.11
CA TYR A 243 15.67 -2.68 -1.09
C TYR A 243 15.85 -2.21 -2.55
N LEU A 244 16.48 -1.05 -2.81
CA LEU A 244 16.74 -0.54 -4.15
C LEU A 244 18.18 -0.71 -4.62
N VAL A 245 19.11 -1.13 -3.76
CA VAL A 245 20.56 -1.18 -4.08
C VAL A 245 20.83 -1.91 -5.41
N GLU A 246 20.23 -3.07 -5.59
CA GLU A 246 20.39 -3.91 -6.80
C GLU A 246 19.56 -3.43 -8.01
N HIS A 247 18.67 -2.47 -7.80
CA HIS A 247 17.68 -2.02 -8.79
C HIS A 247 17.94 -0.58 -9.28
N LEU A 248 18.78 0.20 -8.61
CA LEU A 248 19.04 1.61 -8.92
C LEU A 248 19.48 1.85 -10.37
N ASN A 249 20.40 1.02 -10.89
CA ASN A 249 20.90 1.19 -12.26
C ASN A 249 19.78 0.95 -13.27
N ASN A 250 19.02 -0.13 -13.11
CA ASN A 250 17.92 -0.46 -14.01
C ASN A 250 16.80 0.59 -13.92
N LEU A 251 16.46 1.07 -12.72
CA LEU A 251 15.51 2.17 -12.53
C LEU A 251 15.99 3.49 -13.17
N ALA A 252 17.31 3.68 -13.35
CA ALA A 252 17.89 4.85 -13.98
C ALA A 252 17.92 4.77 -15.52
N THR A 253 18.13 3.57 -16.08
CA THR A 253 18.49 3.43 -17.49
C THR A 253 17.57 2.54 -18.33
N GLU A 254 16.72 1.71 -17.72
CA GLU A 254 15.85 0.81 -18.49
C GLU A 254 14.72 1.59 -19.16
N ILE A 255 14.65 1.47 -20.49
CA ILE A 255 13.69 2.18 -21.35
C ILE A 255 12.73 1.21 -22.06
N ASP A 256 13.02 -0.09 -22.01
CA ASP A 256 12.09 -1.12 -22.48
C ASP A 256 10.90 -1.20 -21.52
N LYS A 257 9.72 -0.91 -22.06
CA LYS A 257 8.47 -0.75 -21.30
C LYS A 257 8.10 -2.03 -20.56
N ASP A 258 8.27 -3.18 -21.20
CA ASP A 258 7.92 -4.49 -20.62
C ASP A 258 8.89 -4.89 -19.52
N LYS A 259 10.20 -4.68 -19.73
CA LYS A 259 11.22 -4.91 -18.69
C LYS A 259 11.01 -3.98 -17.51
N LEU A 260 10.65 -2.72 -17.75
CA LEU A 260 10.41 -1.74 -16.71
C LEU A 260 9.18 -2.11 -15.85
N VAL A 261 8.08 -2.53 -16.48
CA VAL A 261 6.90 -3.05 -15.77
C VAL A 261 7.28 -4.27 -14.92
N LYS A 262 8.01 -5.23 -15.49
CA LYS A 262 8.47 -6.43 -14.75
C LYS A 262 9.38 -6.09 -13.58
N LEU A 263 10.29 -5.13 -13.77
CA LEU A 263 11.19 -4.65 -12.72
C LEU A 263 10.39 -4.06 -11.55
N ILE A 264 9.48 -3.12 -11.83
CA ILE A 264 8.64 -2.46 -10.82
C ILE A 264 7.81 -3.50 -10.07
N SER A 265 7.12 -4.39 -10.79
CA SER A 265 6.33 -5.47 -10.20
C SER A 265 7.17 -6.41 -9.33
N THR A 266 8.42 -6.69 -9.71
CA THR A 266 9.34 -7.50 -8.91
C THR A 266 9.70 -6.81 -7.60
N ILE A 267 10.03 -5.51 -7.65
CA ILE A 267 10.35 -4.73 -6.45
C ILE A 267 9.15 -4.70 -5.50
N VAL A 268 7.95 -4.42 -6.03
CA VAL A 268 6.68 -4.38 -5.27
C VAL A 268 6.39 -5.72 -4.59
N ARG A 269 6.53 -6.85 -5.31
CA ARG A 269 6.30 -8.19 -4.77
C ARG A 269 7.29 -8.55 -3.66
N LYS A 270 8.57 -8.17 -3.78
CA LYS A 270 9.58 -8.39 -2.74
C LYS A 270 9.29 -7.63 -1.43
N GLN A 271 8.44 -6.60 -1.45
CA GLN A 271 8.06 -5.88 -0.23
C GLN A 271 6.89 -6.50 0.53
N GLN A 272 6.20 -7.49 -0.05
CA GLN A 272 5.03 -8.08 0.57
C GLN A 272 5.41 -8.88 1.81
N ILE A 273 4.64 -8.73 2.87
CA ILE A 273 4.72 -9.58 4.05
C ILE A 273 3.88 -10.83 3.71
N ILE A 274 4.53 -12.00 3.69
CA ILE A 274 3.89 -13.30 3.47
C ILE A 274 3.09 -13.67 4.71
#